data_AF-A0A534GV93-F1
#
_entry.id   AF-A0A534GV93-F1
#
_cell.length_a   1.000
_cell.length_b   1.000
_cell.length_c   1.000
_cell.angle_alpha   90.00
_cell.angle_beta   90.00
_cell.angle_gamma   90.00
#
_symmetry.space_group_name_H-M   'P 1'
#
loop_
_entity.id
_entity.type
_entity.pdbx_description
1 polymer ?
#
loop_
_entity_poly.entity_id
_entity_poly.type
_entity_poly.pdbx_seq_one_letter_code
_entity_poly.pdbx_strand_id
1 'polypeptide(L)'
;TGEALKKELVQRWFAVKPAIKLVNAYGLTETSDDTNHEIMDSVPRRERVPIGRPINNVRVYVVDEHLSPVPLGAPGEIVFSGICVGRGYINDRERTQRAFLTDPHHPYERLYRSGDYGRWLPEGKLEFLGRRDTQVKVSGFRIEIGEIENALLRVPGVREDAVVVTERADRGRHLVAFYSGERPVDANALRERLSASLPQYIVPTVFHWRKRLPLTDNGKIDKRALAALAAELDVAGQSGDGPGTPTEHRLAAAWAEVLGVPKAQIGRRDHFFDRGGTSLSALKLAVALDRAVSLKDLIGHPMLADQADLIDSRLKREVPAPVPLGGGRPAVTGRTAARGSEGRR
;
A
#
# COMPACT_ATOMS: atom_id res chain seq x y z
N THR A 1 -4.33 4.15 14.62
CA THR A 1 -2.93 4.48 14.33
C THR A 1 -2.59 4.20 12.88
N GLY A 2 -1.38 4.57 12.44
CA GLY A 2 -0.94 4.49 11.05
C GLY A 2 -1.20 5.78 10.29
N GLU A 3 -2.44 6.00 9.82
CA GLU A 3 -2.80 7.10 8.90
C GLU A 3 -3.74 8.15 9.52
N ALA A 4 -3.90 9.29 8.83
CA ALA A 4 -4.90 10.30 9.21
C ALA A 4 -6.32 9.74 9.07
N LEU A 5 -7.04 9.64 10.18
CA LEU A 5 -8.37 9.04 10.21
C LEU A 5 -9.39 9.92 9.46
N LYS A 6 -9.97 9.35 8.39
CA LYS A 6 -11.02 9.97 7.58
C LYS A 6 -12.36 9.97 8.34
N LYS A 7 -13.06 11.10 8.33
CA LYS A 7 -14.33 11.32 9.06
C LYS A 7 -15.45 10.37 8.59
N GLU A 8 -15.46 10.02 7.31
CA GLU A 8 -16.42 9.08 6.72
C GLU A 8 -16.27 7.67 7.29
N LEU A 9 -15.06 7.28 7.72
CA LEU A 9 -14.84 5.99 8.40
C LEU A 9 -15.40 6.04 9.83
N VAL A 10 -15.27 7.18 10.52
CA VAL A 10 -15.86 7.40 11.85
C VAL A 10 -17.40 7.37 11.77
N GLN A 11 -17.98 7.98 10.75
CA GLN A 11 -19.42 7.92 10.48
C GLN A 11 -19.91 6.48 10.26
N ARG A 12 -19.24 5.72 9.39
CA ARG A 12 -19.57 4.30 9.15
C ARG A 12 -19.42 3.44 10.41
N TRP A 13 -18.41 3.71 11.24
CA TRP A 13 -18.21 3.00 12.50
C TRP A 13 -19.39 3.20 13.45
N PHE A 14 -19.75 4.44 13.77
CA PHE A 14 -20.84 4.72 14.72
C PHE A 14 -22.23 4.38 14.16
N ALA A 15 -22.42 4.35 12.83
CA ALA A 15 -23.64 3.83 12.22
C ALA A 15 -23.85 2.32 12.48
N VAL A 16 -22.78 1.54 12.59
CA VAL A 16 -22.84 0.08 12.81
C VAL A 16 -22.65 -0.31 14.29
N LYS A 17 -21.86 0.46 15.05
CA LYS A 17 -21.49 0.19 16.44
C LYS A 17 -21.59 1.47 17.32
N PRO A 18 -22.79 2.07 17.47
CA PRO A 18 -22.95 3.35 18.17
C PRO A 18 -22.51 3.35 19.64
N ALA A 19 -22.55 2.19 20.32
CA ALA A 19 -22.14 2.06 21.72
C ALA A 19 -20.64 1.78 21.92
N ILE A 20 -19.86 1.50 20.85
CA ILE A 20 -18.45 1.15 20.96
C ILE A 20 -17.59 2.37 20.61
N LYS A 21 -16.90 2.91 21.62
CA LYS A 21 -15.96 4.03 21.45
C LYS A 21 -14.89 3.70 20.41
N LEU A 22 -14.55 4.69 19.59
CA LEU A 22 -13.48 4.61 18.61
C LEU A 22 -12.28 5.41 19.11
N VAL A 23 -11.07 4.84 19.05
CA VAL A 23 -9.84 5.54 19.41
C VAL A 23 -9.04 5.83 18.15
N ASN A 24 -8.88 7.12 17.83
CA ASN A 24 -7.86 7.55 16.87
C ASN A 24 -6.54 7.71 17.62
N ALA A 25 -5.71 6.68 17.54
CA ALA A 25 -4.38 6.67 18.11
C ALA A 25 -3.32 7.15 17.09
N TYR A 26 -2.28 7.79 17.58
CA TYR A 26 -1.16 8.31 16.78
C TYR A 26 0.14 8.11 17.56
N GLY A 27 1.21 7.79 16.83
CA GLY A 27 2.59 7.90 17.30
C GLY A 27 3.58 7.46 16.22
N LEU A 28 4.85 7.32 16.60
CA LEU A 28 5.96 6.92 15.73
C LEU A 28 6.76 5.79 16.38
N THR A 29 7.44 4.97 15.57
CA THR A 29 8.34 3.92 16.03
C THR A 29 9.43 4.46 16.97
N GLU A 30 9.93 5.65 16.66
CA GLU A 30 10.93 6.40 17.43
C GLU A 30 10.39 6.97 18.76
N THR A 31 9.07 6.94 18.97
CA THR A 31 8.37 7.40 20.17
C THR A 31 7.62 6.26 20.87
N SER A 32 8.09 5.01 20.75
CA SER A 32 7.52 3.84 21.44
C SER A 32 6.03 3.58 21.15
N ASP A 33 5.70 3.47 19.85
CA ASP A 33 4.35 3.21 19.34
C ASP A 33 3.43 4.42 19.53
N ASP A 34 2.19 4.25 20.02
CA ASP A 34 1.21 5.34 20.13
C ASP A 34 1.50 6.29 21.30
N THR A 35 1.65 7.59 20.99
CA THR A 35 1.91 8.68 21.94
C THR A 35 0.69 9.54 22.24
N ASN A 36 -0.30 9.58 21.35
CA ASN A 36 -1.51 10.38 21.50
C ASN A 36 -2.78 9.56 21.22
N HIS A 37 -3.84 9.83 21.99
CA HIS A 37 -5.16 9.24 21.81
C HIS A 37 -6.26 10.31 21.71
N GLU A 38 -7.08 10.24 20.66
CA GLU A 38 -8.41 10.86 20.58
C GLU A 38 -9.47 9.77 20.77
N ILE A 39 -10.14 9.78 21.93
CA ILE A 39 -11.21 8.84 22.26
C ILE A 39 -12.55 9.48 21.88
N MET A 40 -13.25 8.87 20.94
CA MET A 40 -14.55 9.31 20.43
C MET A 40 -15.67 8.39 20.90
N ASP A 41 -16.79 8.99 21.31
CA ASP A 41 -18.08 8.35 21.58
C ASP A 41 -19.11 8.62 20.45
N SER A 42 -18.78 9.51 19.53
CA SER A 42 -19.65 10.06 18.51
C SER A 42 -18.83 10.62 17.34
N VAL A 43 -19.48 10.94 16.22
CA VAL A 43 -18.81 11.53 15.05
C VAL A 43 -18.34 12.95 15.40
N PRO A 44 -17.04 13.27 15.25
CA PRO A 44 -16.54 14.60 15.54
C PRO A 44 -17.14 15.64 14.57
N ARG A 45 -17.50 16.82 15.10
CA ARG A 45 -18.04 17.93 14.30
C ARG A 45 -17.02 18.48 13.29
N ARG A 46 -15.74 18.51 13.67
CA ARG A 46 -14.61 18.97 12.85
C ARG A 46 -14.43 18.09 11.62
N GLU A 47 -13.79 18.61 10.58
CA GLU A 47 -13.56 17.87 9.33
C GLU A 47 -12.31 16.98 9.42
N ARG A 48 -11.21 17.54 9.90
CA ARG A 48 -10.03 16.75 10.30
C ARG A 48 -10.30 16.14 11.68
N VAL A 49 -10.16 14.83 11.79
CA VAL A 49 -10.22 14.14 13.08
C VAL A 49 -8.91 14.41 13.83
N PRO A 50 -8.94 14.98 15.05
CA PRO A 50 -7.73 15.22 15.83
C PRO A 50 -6.99 13.91 16.14
N ILE A 51 -5.68 13.99 16.35
CA ILE A 51 -4.88 12.89 16.92
C ILE A 51 -4.91 12.90 18.46
N GLY A 52 -5.57 13.89 19.06
CA GLY A 52 -6.00 13.85 20.46
C GLY A 52 -4.96 14.36 21.44
N ARG A 53 -4.92 13.78 22.64
CA ARG A 53 -4.06 14.23 23.74
C ARG A 53 -2.90 13.26 23.96
N PRO A 54 -1.75 13.72 24.47
CA PRO A 54 -0.65 12.83 24.85
C PRO A 54 -1.13 11.84 25.91
N ILE A 55 -0.61 10.62 25.86
CA ILE A 55 -0.79 9.64 26.93
C ILE A 55 0.08 10.02 28.15
N ASN A 56 -0.13 9.34 29.28
CA ASN A 56 0.61 9.61 30.51
C ASN A 56 2.13 9.53 30.29
N ASN A 57 2.87 10.45 30.91
CA ASN A 57 4.34 10.56 30.87
C ASN A 57 4.93 10.92 29.49
N VAL A 58 4.11 11.27 28.50
CA VAL A 58 4.54 11.79 27.19
C VAL A 58 4.37 13.31 27.16
N ARG A 59 5.42 14.03 26.77
CA ARG A 59 5.37 15.46 26.47
C ARG A 59 5.35 15.65 24.96
N VAL A 60 4.50 16.54 24.47
CA VAL A 60 4.42 16.87 23.04
C VAL A 60 4.38 18.39 22.91
N TYR A 61 5.25 18.93 22.07
CA TYR A 61 5.27 20.35 21.74
C TYR A 61 4.98 20.54 20.24
N VAL A 62 4.47 21.71 19.89
CA VAL A 62 4.40 22.19 18.52
C VAL A 62 5.33 23.40 18.47
N VAL A 63 6.38 23.35 17.66
CA VAL A 63 7.51 24.28 17.73
C VAL A 63 7.88 24.93 16.40
N ASP A 64 8.58 26.05 16.48
CA ASP A 64 9.24 26.72 15.36
C ASP A 64 10.60 26.08 15.00
N GLU A 65 11.32 26.68 14.04
CA GLU A 65 12.68 26.26 13.65
C GLU A 65 13.73 26.38 14.75
N HIS A 66 13.46 27.14 15.82
CA HIS A 66 14.33 27.32 16.98
C HIS A 66 13.94 26.40 18.15
N LEU A 67 13.01 25.46 17.95
CA LEU A 67 12.42 24.57 18.97
C LEU A 67 11.65 25.31 20.07
N SER A 68 11.23 26.55 19.83
CA SER A 68 10.37 27.31 20.75
C SER A 68 8.89 26.97 20.52
N PRO A 69 8.07 26.77 21.56
CA PRO A 69 6.65 26.47 21.40
C PRO A 69 5.89 27.60 20.69
N VAL A 70 5.14 27.26 19.65
CA VAL A 70 4.33 28.22 18.90
C VAL A 70 3.04 28.58 19.67
N PRO A 71 2.43 29.76 19.41
CA PRO A 71 1.14 30.13 20.00
C PRO A 71 0.02 29.12 19.73
N LEU A 72 -0.97 29.06 20.63
CA LEU A 72 -2.15 28.19 20.47
C LEU A 72 -2.84 28.41 19.11
N GLY A 73 -3.08 27.32 18.38
CA GLY A 73 -3.69 27.36 17.05
C GLY A 73 -2.73 27.65 15.88
N ALA A 74 -1.51 28.13 16.14
CA ALA A 74 -0.47 28.28 15.12
C ALA A 74 0.08 26.91 14.70
N PRO A 75 0.41 26.71 13.41
CA PRO A 75 1.03 25.48 12.93
C PRO A 75 2.54 25.48 13.24
N GLY A 76 3.08 24.30 13.54
CA GLY A 76 4.51 24.09 13.82
C GLY A 76 4.91 22.62 13.73
N GLU A 77 6.19 22.33 13.92
CA GLU A 77 6.71 20.96 13.91
C GLU A 77 6.32 20.24 15.21
N ILE A 78 5.78 19.02 15.09
CA ILE A 78 5.41 18.22 16.25
C ILE A 78 6.66 17.51 16.79
N VAL A 79 6.99 17.71 18.05
CA VAL A 79 8.18 17.13 18.69
C VAL A 79 7.82 16.49 20.03
N PHE A 80 8.52 15.40 20.37
CA PHE A 80 8.17 14.50 21.49
C PHE A 80 9.26 14.45 22.54
N SER A 81 8.88 14.39 23.83
CA SER A 81 9.80 14.35 24.97
C SER A 81 9.27 13.43 26.08
N GLY A 82 10.15 13.03 27.00
CA GLY A 82 9.87 12.10 28.08
C GLY A 82 10.05 10.64 27.68
N ILE A 83 9.45 9.73 28.46
CA ILE A 83 9.80 8.29 28.47
C ILE A 83 9.57 7.55 27.14
N CYS A 84 8.78 8.12 26.23
CA CYS A 84 8.50 7.55 24.92
C CYS A 84 9.68 7.63 23.94
N VAL A 85 10.65 8.52 24.16
CA VAL A 85 11.68 8.82 23.16
C VAL A 85 12.72 7.68 23.08
N GLY A 86 12.60 6.85 22.04
CA GLY A 86 13.44 5.67 21.81
C GLY A 86 14.92 6.00 21.58
N ARG A 87 15.83 5.11 21.97
CA ARG A 87 17.28 5.39 22.15
C ARG A 87 17.99 6.01 20.93
N GLY A 88 17.61 5.66 19.71
CA GLY A 88 18.24 6.12 18.47
C GLY A 88 18.09 5.08 17.35
N TYR A 89 18.71 5.35 16.21
CA TYR A 89 18.79 4.39 15.10
C TYR A 89 20.01 3.47 15.27
N ILE A 90 19.84 2.17 15.02
CA ILE A 90 20.93 1.20 15.14
C ILE A 90 22.02 1.49 14.09
N ASN A 91 23.28 1.57 14.54
CA ASN A 91 24.47 1.85 13.72
C ASN A 91 24.46 3.16 12.91
N ASP A 92 23.48 4.05 13.12
CA ASP A 92 23.36 5.34 12.43
C ASP A 92 23.38 6.49 13.46
N ARG A 93 24.60 6.84 13.88
CA ARG A 93 24.84 7.93 14.85
C ARG A 93 24.46 9.30 14.28
N GLU A 94 24.64 9.51 12.98
CA GLU A 94 24.46 10.79 12.32
C GLU A 94 22.97 11.16 12.20
N ARG A 95 22.12 10.23 11.73
CA ARG A 95 20.66 10.38 11.76
C ARG A 95 20.15 10.46 13.19
N THR A 96 20.76 9.72 14.13
CA THR A 96 20.40 9.78 15.54
C THR A 96 20.62 11.18 16.11
N GLN A 97 21.80 11.78 15.91
CA GLN A 97 22.12 13.12 16.42
C GLN A 97 21.30 14.24 15.75
N ARG A 98 20.80 14.04 14.53
CA ARG A 98 19.87 14.99 13.88
C ARG A 98 18.44 14.93 14.42
N ALA A 99 17.94 13.73 14.73
CA ALA A 99 16.54 13.52 15.08
C ALA A 99 16.27 13.48 16.59
N PHE A 100 17.25 13.04 17.39
CA PHE A 100 17.16 12.93 18.84
C PHE A 100 18.11 13.94 19.50
N LEU A 101 17.53 14.99 20.06
CA LEU A 101 18.19 16.14 20.65
C LEU A 101 18.03 16.13 22.18
N THR A 102 18.71 17.04 22.87
CA THR A 102 18.36 17.39 24.26
C THR A 102 17.07 18.24 24.25
N ASP A 103 16.15 18.01 25.19
CA ASP A 103 14.96 18.87 25.34
C ASP A 103 15.36 20.23 25.95
N PRO A 104 15.21 21.37 25.23
CA PRO A 104 15.55 22.67 25.78
C PRO A 104 14.57 23.13 26.88
N HIS A 105 13.38 22.52 26.97
CA HIS A 105 12.34 22.86 27.94
C HIS A 105 12.42 22.00 29.21
N HIS A 106 13.10 20.84 29.13
CA HIS A 106 13.32 19.94 30.26
C HIS A 106 14.79 19.46 30.27
N PRO A 107 15.66 20.10 31.06
CA PRO A 107 17.03 19.64 31.24
C PRO A 107 17.09 18.14 31.58
N TYR A 108 18.11 17.47 31.04
CA TYR A 108 18.34 16.02 31.15
C TYR A 108 17.38 15.10 30.37
N GLU A 109 16.28 15.63 29.82
CA GLU A 109 15.37 14.88 28.95
C GLU A 109 15.81 14.95 27.48
N ARG A 110 15.25 14.05 26.66
CA ARG A 110 15.48 13.99 25.22
C ARG A 110 14.27 14.46 24.44
N LEU A 111 14.51 15.12 23.32
CA LEU A 111 13.52 15.55 22.34
C LEU A 111 13.67 14.76 21.05
N TYR A 112 12.59 14.25 20.47
CA TYR A 112 12.57 13.65 19.14
C TYR A 112 11.82 14.54 18.14
N ARG A 113 12.45 14.81 17.00
CA ARG A 113 11.89 15.53 15.86
C ARG A 113 11.17 14.55 14.93
N SER A 114 9.83 14.62 14.91
CA SER A 114 9.01 13.67 14.14
C SER A 114 9.00 13.90 12.64
N GLY A 115 9.26 15.13 12.20
CA GLY A 115 9.02 15.60 10.83
C GLY A 115 7.54 15.79 10.48
N ASP A 116 6.61 15.51 11.40
CA ASP A 116 5.19 15.81 11.27
C ASP A 116 4.92 17.29 11.63
N TYR A 117 3.91 17.89 10.99
CA TYR A 117 3.47 19.26 11.20
C TYR A 117 2.03 19.27 11.71
N GLY A 118 1.73 20.12 12.70
CA GLY A 118 0.45 20.12 13.38
C GLY A 118 0.19 21.41 14.15
N ARG A 119 -0.91 21.43 14.89
CA ARG A 119 -1.24 22.55 15.80
C ARG A 119 -2.06 22.08 17.00
N TRP A 120 -1.91 22.78 18.12
CA TRP A 120 -2.81 22.64 19.26
C TRP A 120 -4.14 23.34 18.99
N LEU A 121 -5.23 22.61 19.21
CA LEU A 121 -6.59 23.14 19.21
C LEU A 121 -6.95 23.69 20.61
N PRO A 122 -7.88 24.67 20.71
CA PRO A 122 -8.27 25.26 22.01
C PRO A 122 -8.77 24.25 23.05
N GLU A 123 -9.29 23.11 22.61
CA GLU A 123 -9.74 22.01 23.47
C GLU A 123 -8.56 21.18 24.06
N GLY A 124 -7.31 21.60 23.84
CA GLY A 124 -6.11 20.87 24.26
C GLY A 124 -5.93 19.54 23.52
N LYS A 125 -6.33 19.49 22.24
CA LYS A 125 -6.19 18.34 21.33
C LYS A 125 -5.24 18.72 20.19
N LEU A 126 -4.43 17.78 19.74
CA LEU A 126 -3.48 17.99 18.65
C LEU A 126 -4.14 17.65 17.30
N GLU A 127 -4.02 18.56 16.33
CA GLU A 127 -4.47 18.35 14.95
C GLU A 127 -3.26 18.15 14.04
N PHE A 128 -3.24 17.03 13.31
CA PHE A 128 -2.21 16.71 12.33
C PHE A 128 -2.52 17.39 10.99
N LEU A 129 -1.53 18.10 10.42
CA LEU A 129 -1.68 18.88 9.19
C LEU A 129 -0.93 18.26 8.00
N GLY A 130 0.16 17.52 8.24
CA GLY A 130 0.95 16.88 7.19
C GLY A 130 2.37 16.57 7.65
N ARG A 131 3.27 16.29 6.70
CA ARG A 131 4.72 16.16 6.95
C ARG A 131 5.49 17.34 6.37
N ARG A 132 6.62 17.66 7.02
CA ARG A 132 7.61 18.65 6.57
C ARG A 132 8.59 18.08 5.53
N ASP A 133 8.79 16.76 5.55
CA ASP A 133 9.70 16.04 4.66
C ASP A 133 8.98 15.32 3.50
N THR A 134 9.73 14.58 2.69
CA THR A 134 9.22 13.82 1.53
C THR A 134 8.60 12.47 1.90
N GLN A 135 8.48 12.13 3.18
CA GLN A 135 7.96 10.84 3.59
C GLN A 135 6.45 10.77 3.35
N VAL A 136 5.99 9.62 2.87
CA VAL A 136 4.57 9.35 2.67
C VAL A 136 4.13 8.21 3.56
N LYS A 137 2.84 8.21 3.90
CA LYS A 137 2.16 7.01 4.38
C LYS A 137 1.26 6.48 3.27
N VAL A 138 1.36 5.18 3.00
CA VAL A 138 0.59 4.45 1.99
C VAL A 138 0.15 3.11 2.58
N SER A 139 -1.15 2.85 2.61
CA SER A 139 -1.75 1.62 3.18
C SER A 139 -1.30 1.33 4.62
N GLY A 140 -1.10 2.38 5.44
CA GLY A 140 -0.62 2.27 6.82
C GLY A 140 0.91 2.25 6.99
N PHE A 141 1.68 2.00 5.92
CA PHE A 141 3.13 1.91 5.98
C PHE A 141 3.79 3.28 5.81
N ARG A 142 4.82 3.57 6.61
CA ARG A 142 5.71 4.72 6.44
C ARG A 142 6.72 4.39 5.34
N ILE A 143 6.74 5.17 4.26
CA ILE A 143 7.60 4.96 3.10
C ILE A 143 8.56 6.14 2.96
N GLU A 144 9.86 5.83 2.99
CA GLU A 144 10.94 6.75 2.68
C GLU A 144 11.09 6.78 1.14
N ILE A 145 10.63 7.84 0.47
CA ILE A 145 10.71 7.92 -1.01
C ILE A 145 12.16 7.83 -1.53
N GLY A 146 13.11 8.31 -0.73
CA GLY A 146 14.54 8.15 -0.98
C GLY A 146 15.01 6.69 -1.09
N GLU A 147 14.33 5.74 -0.45
CA GLU A 147 14.67 4.30 -0.57
C GLU A 147 14.34 3.77 -1.97
N ILE A 148 13.18 4.16 -2.50
CA ILE A 148 12.71 3.83 -3.85
C ILE A 148 13.57 4.55 -4.91
N GLU A 149 13.83 5.85 -4.72
CA GLU A 149 14.74 6.67 -5.55
C GLU A 149 16.11 5.95 -5.70
N ASN A 150 16.73 5.57 -4.57
CA ASN A 150 18.04 4.90 -4.56
C ASN A 150 18.03 3.48 -5.16
N ALA A 151 16.94 2.73 -4.99
CA ALA A 151 16.82 1.40 -5.59
C ALA A 151 16.64 1.46 -7.11
N LEU A 152 15.90 2.46 -7.62
CA LEU A 152 15.74 2.73 -9.05
C LEU A 152 17.07 3.12 -9.72
N LEU A 153 17.86 3.98 -9.08
CA LEU A 153 19.19 4.39 -9.57
C LEU A 153 20.20 3.22 -9.70
N ARG A 154 19.94 2.08 -9.04
CA ARG A 154 20.77 0.86 -9.16
C ARG A 154 20.37 -0.03 -10.36
N VAL A 155 19.30 0.28 -11.07
CA VAL A 155 18.87 -0.48 -12.25
C VAL A 155 19.66 -0.02 -13.49
N PRO A 156 20.38 -0.92 -14.19
CA PRO A 156 21.08 -0.56 -15.42
C PRO A 156 20.15 0.07 -16.46
N GLY A 157 20.50 1.28 -16.91
CA GLY A 157 19.71 2.06 -17.87
C GLY A 157 19.04 3.31 -17.27
N VAL A 158 18.89 3.36 -15.94
CA VAL A 158 18.43 4.57 -15.21
C VAL A 158 19.61 5.53 -15.02
N ARG A 159 19.41 6.86 -15.17
CA ARG A 159 20.47 7.88 -15.14
C ARG A 159 20.31 9.03 -14.15
N GLU A 160 19.09 9.50 -13.86
CA GLU A 160 18.84 10.63 -12.95
C GLU A 160 17.72 10.30 -11.95
N ASP A 161 17.63 11.07 -10.86
CA ASP A 161 16.71 10.94 -9.72
C ASP A 161 15.26 10.52 -10.11
N ALA A 162 14.68 9.53 -9.41
CA ALA A 162 13.47 8.84 -9.88
C ALA A 162 12.25 8.91 -8.92
N VAL A 163 11.18 9.62 -9.32
CA VAL A 163 10.08 10.10 -8.43
C VAL A 163 8.82 10.48 -9.24
N VAL A 164 7.58 10.66 -8.75
CA VAL A 164 6.97 10.64 -7.40
C VAL A 164 5.60 9.93 -7.40
N VAL A 165 5.23 9.36 -6.25
CA VAL A 165 3.87 9.01 -5.78
C VAL A 165 2.77 9.95 -6.27
N THR A 166 1.62 9.39 -6.62
CA THR A 166 0.38 10.15 -6.82
C THR A 166 -0.69 9.75 -5.81
N GLU A 167 -1.55 10.70 -5.47
CA GLU A 167 -2.72 10.48 -4.64
C GLU A 167 -3.96 10.55 -5.54
N ARG A 168 -4.60 9.41 -5.80
CA ARG A 168 -5.94 9.37 -6.40
C ARG A 168 -6.95 9.69 -5.29
N ALA A 169 -7.67 10.80 -5.43
CA ALA A 169 -8.64 11.25 -4.44
C ALA A 169 -9.76 10.22 -4.19
N ASP A 170 -10.08 9.40 -5.20
CA ASP A 170 -11.07 8.32 -5.17
C ASP A 170 -10.50 6.94 -4.77
N ARG A 171 -9.27 6.61 -5.19
CA ARG A 171 -8.67 5.25 -5.08
C ARG A 171 -7.49 5.11 -4.10
N GLY A 172 -7.09 6.20 -3.44
CA GLY A 172 -5.97 6.21 -2.49
C GLY A 172 -4.61 6.49 -3.12
N ARG A 173 -3.56 6.38 -2.31
CA ARG A 173 -2.17 6.65 -2.74
C ARG A 173 -1.57 5.43 -3.41
N HIS A 174 -0.96 5.65 -4.57
CA HIS A 174 -0.22 4.63 -5.29
C HIS A 174 1.11 5.19 -5.82
N LEU A 175 2.10 4.31 -5.93
CA LEU A 175 3.48 4.69 -6.22
C LEU A 175 3.70 4.67 -7.74
N VAL A 176 3.85 5.86 -8.33
CA VAL A 176 4.27 6.06 -9.72
C VAL A 176 5.74 6.49 -9.72
N ALA A 177 6.54 5.89 -10.60
CA ALA A 177 7.95 6.22 -10.75
C ALA A 177 8.23 6.81 -12.13
N PHE A 178 8.66 8.07 -12.20
CA PHE A 178 9.33 8.59 -13.38
C PHE A 178 10.83 8.33 -13.29
N TYR A 179 11.47 8.03 -14.41
CA TYR A 179 12.92 7.84 -14.49
C TYR A 179 13.46 8.34 -15.83
N SER A 180 14.74 8.74 -15.86
CA SER A 180 15.44 9.05 -17.11
C SER A 180 16.50 8.03 -17.48
N GLY A 181 16.81 7.97 -18.77
CA GLY A 181 17.73 7.01 -19.37
C GLY A 181 17.80 7.21 -20.89
N GLU A 182 18.79 6.60 -21.56
CA GLU A 182 18.89 6.74 -23.04
C GLU A 182 17.70 6.13 -23.78
N ARG A 183 17.12 5.08 -23.21
CA ARG A 183 15.99 4.30 -23.73
C ARG A 183 15.12 3.86 -22.56
N PRO A 184 13.83 3.55 -22.78
CA PRO A 184 13.00 2.91 -21.76
C PRO A 184 13.58 1.54 -21.40
N VAL A 185 13.62 1.27 -20.09
CA VAL A 185 13.82 -0.05 -19.49
C VAL A 185 12.46 -0.72 -19.36
N ASP A 186 12.42 -2.05 -19.53
CA ASP A 186 11.19 -2.82 -19.34
C ASP A 186 10.63 -2.66 -17.91
N ALA A 187 9.30 -2.53 -17.82
CA ALA A 187 8.61 -2.27 -16.55
C ALA A 187 8.61 -3.48 -15.61
N ASN A 188 8.62 -4.71 -16.14
CA ASN A 188 8.72 -5.92 -15.31
C ASN A 188 10.16 -6.07 -14.79
N ALA A 189 11.18 -5.83 -15.62
CA ALA A 189 12.58 -5.81 -15.19
C ALA A 189 12.87 -4.77 -14.10
N LEU A 190 12.27 -3.58 -14.19
CA LEU A 190 12.29 -2.57 -13.12
C LEU A 190 11.64 -3.12 -11.84
N ARG A 191 10.42 -3.66 -11.93
CA ARG A 191 9.67 -4.21 -10.78
C ARG A 191 10.40 -5.37 -10.11
N GLU A 192 10.99 -6.29 -10.87
CA GLU A 192 11.79 -7.41 -10.37
C GLU A 192 13.03 -6.94 -9.61
N ARG A 193 13.78 -5.98 -10.17
CA ARG A 193 14.98 -5.43 -9.53
C ARG A 193 14.67 -4.71 -8.22
N LEU A 194 13.57 -3.96 -8.18
CA LEU A 194 13.12 -3.28 -6.97
C LEU A 194 12.62 -4.30 -5.93
N SER A 195 11.81 -5.28 -6.32
CA SER A 195 11.29 -6.33 -5.42
C SER A 195 12.39 -7.22 -4.81
N ALA A 196 13.59 -7.26 -5.40
CA ALA A 196 14.74 -7.96 -4.84
C ALA A 196 15.43 -7.21 -3.67
N SER A 197 15.08 -5.93 -3.44
CA SER A 197 15.71 -5.09 -2.41
C SER A 197 14.71 -4.29 -1.54
N LEU A 198 13.47 -4.14 -2.00
CA LEU A 198 12.40 -3.40 -1.33
C LEU A 198 11.23 -4.33 -0.96
N PRO A 199 10.57 -4.12 0.19
CA PRO A 199 9.29 -4.75 0.48
C PRO A 199 8.25 -4.45 -0.61
N GLN A 200 7.47 -5.46 -1.01
CA GLN A 200 6.60 -5.34 -2.18
C GLN A 200 5.56 -4.20 -2.10
N TYR A 201 5.13 -3.83 -0.90
CA TYR A 201 4.19 -2.72 -0.69
C TYR A 201 4.80 -1.32 -0.92
N ILE A 202 6.13 -1.21 -1.09
CA ILE A 202 6.80 0.05 -1.48
C ILE A 202 7.35 0.02 -2.93
N VAL A 203 7.16 -1.06 -3.67
CA VAL A 203 7.58 -1.14 -5.07
C VAL A 203 6.59 -0.37 -5.95
N PRO A 204 7.03 0.63 -6.75
CA PRO A 204 6.19 1.28 -7.74
C PRO A 204 5.60 0.29 -8.73
N THR A 205 4.36 0.54 -9.13
CA THR A 205 3.65 -0.38 -10.02
C THR A 205 3.59 0.15 -11.45
N VAL A 206 3.50 1.48 -11.59
CA VAL A 206 3.58 2.25 -12.84
C VAL A 206 4.96 2.90 -12.99
N PHE A 207 5.56 2.73 -14.17
CA PHE A 207 6.86 3.32 -14.53
C PHE A 207 6.75 4.17 -15.80
N HIS A 208 7.27 5.40 -15.75
CA HIS A 208 7.25 6.34 -16.88
C HIS A 208 8.67 6.79 -17.23
N TRP A 209 9.18 6.31 -18.37
CA TRP A 209 10.44 6.78 -18.94
C TRP A 209 10.31 8.19 -19.52
N ARG A 210 11.32 9.03 -19.30
CA ARG A 210 11.54 10.29 -20.03
C ARG A 210 13.00 10.41 -20.47
N LYS A 211 13.25 11.12 -21.59
CA LYS A 211 14.63 11.40 -22.03
C LYS A 211 15.39 12.34 -21.07
N ARG A 212 14.66 13.21 -20.37
CA ARG A 212 15.08 14.02 -19.22
C ARG A 212 13.85 14.30 -18.36
N LEU A 213 14.03 14.49 -17.05
CA LEU A 213 12.95 14.87 -16.13
C LEU A 213 12.79 16.40 -16.09
N PRO A 214 11.60 16.93 -15.79
CA PRO A 214 11.39 18.37 -15.69
C PRO A 214 12.16 18.91 -14.49
N LEU A 215 12.79 20.08 -14.66
CA LEU A 215 13.52 20.78 -13.61
C LEU A 215 12.83 22.10 -13.28
N THR A 216 12.85 22.46 -12.00
CA THR A 216 12.60 23.82 -11.50
C THR A 216 13.67 24.79 -11.99
N ASP A 217 13.40 26.09 -11.90
CA ASP A 217 14.36 27.17 -12.22
C ASP A 217 15.69 27.05 -11.45
N ASN A 218 15.67 26.40 -10.28
CA ASN A 218 16.84 26.12 -9.45
C ASN A 218 17.58 24.81 -9.83
N GLY A 219 17.29 24.21 -10.99
CA GLY A 219 17.95 23.00 -11.50
C GLY A 219 17.59 21.68 -10.80
N LYS A 220 16.71 21.69 -9.79
CA LYS A 220 16.22 20.50 -9.09
C LYS A 220 14.99 19.93 -9.80
N ILE A 221 14.74 18.62 -9.71
CA ILE A 221 13.53 18.00 -10.28
C ILE A 221 12.24 18.68 -9.81
N ASP A 222 11.38 19.04 -10.76
CA ASP A 222 10.05 19.55 -10.48
C ASP A 222 9.07 18.40 -10.18
N LYS A 223 8.96 18.10 -8.88
CA LYS A 223 8.01 17.14 -8.33
C LYS A 223 6.53 17.53 -8.57
N ARG A 224 6.20 18.82 -8.78
CA ARG A 224 4.83 19.27 -9.11
C ARG A 224 4.49 19.02 -10.57
N ALA A 225 5.40 19.34 -11.48
CA ALA A 225 5.23 19.04 -12.91
C ALA A 225 5.08 17.52 -13.14
N LEU A 226 5.86 16.68 -12.43
CA LEU A 226 5.72 15.22 -12.50
C LEU A 226 4.37 14.72 -11.96
N ALA A 227 3.86 15.30 -10.87
CA ALA A 227 2.56 14.94 -10.33
C ALA A 227 1.41 15.29 -11.31
N ALA A 228 1.48 16.45 -11.98
CA ALA A 228 0.52 16.83 -13.01
C ALA A 228 0.57 15.88 -14.22
N LEU A 229 1.77 15.59 -14.75
CA LEU A 229 1.96 14.63 -15.84
C LEU A 229 1.42 13.24 -15.51
N ALA A 230 1.53 12.79 -14.25
CA ALA A 230 1.01 11.50 -13.85
C ALA A 230 -0.53 11.46 -13.88
N ALA A 231 -1.18 12.54 -13.45
CA ALA A 231 -2.65 12.67 -13.53
C ALA A 231 -3.14 12.68 -14.99
N GLU A 232 -2.42 13.31 -15.91
CA GLU A 232 -2.73 13.29 -17.35
C GLU A 232 -2.59 11.87 -17.96
N LEU A 233 -1.49 11.17 -17.65
CA LEU A 233 -1.21 9.84 -18.18
C LEU A 233 -2.22 8.77 -17.69
N ASP A 234 -2.70 8.92 -16.46
CA ASP A 234 -3.71 8.07 -15.83
C ASP A 234 -5.13 8.25 -16.43
N VAL A 235 -5.39 9.39 -17.09
CA VAL A 235 -6.58 9.58 -17.94
C VAL A 235 -6.36 8.92 -19.31
N ALA A 236 -5.19 9.10 -19.92
CA ALA A 236 -4.88 8.56 -21.25
C ALA A 236 -4.83 7.02 -21.31
N GLY A 237 -4.36 6.35 -20.25
CA GLY A 237 -4.25 4.89 -20.18
C GLY A 237 -5.56 4.10 -20.22
N GLN A 238 -6.72 4.79 -20.19
CA GLN A 238 -8.05 4.16 -20.23
C GLN A 238 -8.50 3.74 -21.63
N SER A 239 -7.69 3.97 -22.68
CA SER A 239 -8.03 3.71 -24.07
C SER A 239 -7.04 2.75 -24.73
N GLY A 240 -7.47 1.53 -25.13
CA GLY A 240 -6.65 0.71 -26.03
C GLY A 240 -7.04 -0.75 -26.23
N ASP A 241 -7.05 -1.56 -25.17
CA ASP A 241 -7.00 -3.03 -25.32
C ASP A 241 -7.88 -3.73 -24.25
N GLY A 242 -9.15 -3.96 -24.60
CA GLY A 242 -10.15 -4.56 -23.71
C GLY A 242 -9.91 -6.05 -23.42
N PRO A 243 -10.69 -6.67 -22.52
CA PRO A 243 -10.66 -8.11 -22.32
C PRO A 243 -11.07 -8.85 -23.60
N GLY A 244 -10.28 -9.85 -24.01
CA GLY A 244 -10.46 -10.61 -25.25
C GLY A 244 -10.77 -12.11 -25.06
N THR A 245 -10.59 -12.68 -23.85
CA THR A 245 -10.97 -14.07 -23.54
C THR A 245 -12.19 -14.14 -22.61
N PRO A 246 -12.95 -15.26 -22.57
CA PRO A 246 -14.06 -15.43 -21.62
C PRO A 246 -13.62 -15.32 -20.16
N THR A 247 -12.40 -15.75 -19.83
CA THR A 247 -11.85 -15.63 -18.46
C THR A 247 -11.41 -14.20 -18.18
N GLU A 248 -10.77 -13.50 -19.12
CA GLU A 248 -10.48 -12.07 -18.99
C GLU A 248 -11.79 -11.26 -18.80
N HIS A 249 -12.87 -11.56 -19.53
CA HIS A 249 -14.17 -10.88 -19.38
C HIS A 249 -14.86 -11.11 -18.03
N ARG A 250 -14.72 -12.30 -17.43
CA ARG A 250 -15.23 -12.62 -16.09
C ARG A 250 -14.40 -11.89 -15.03
N LEU A 251 -13.08 -11.96 -15.15
CA LEU A 251 -12.15 -11.31 -14.25
C LEU A 251 -12.31 -9.78 -14.24
N ALA A 252 -12.47 -9.17 -15.42
CA ALA A 252 -12.77 -7.74 -15.55
C ALA A 252 -14.09 -7.33 -14.89
N ALA A 253 -15.11 -8.20 -14.89
CA ALA A 253 -16.37 -7.92 -14.18
C ALA A 253 -16.18 -7.94 -12.66
N ALA A 254 -15.46 -8.94 -12.13
CA ALA A 254 -15.17 -9.04 -10.71
C ALA A 254 -14.24 -7.91 -10.22
N TRP A 255 -13.24 -7.51 -11.03
CA TRP A 255 -12.43 -6.32 -10.77
C TRP A 255 -13.29 -5.04 -10.73
N ALA A 256 -14.22 -4.86 -11.68
CA ALA A 256 -15.09 -3.67 -11.73
C ALA A 256 -15.91 -3.51 -10.45
N GLU A 257 -16.52 -4.60 -9.98
CA GLU A 257 -17.29 -4.63 -8.72
C GLU A 257 -16.41 -4.33 -7.50
N VAL A 258 -15.28 -5.03 -7.39
CA VAL A 258 -14.39 -4.99 -6.22
C VAL A 258 -13.62 -3.67 -6.09
N LEU A 259 -13.28 -3.04 -7.21
CA LEU A 259 -12.56 -1.76 -7.28
C LEU A 259 -13.50 -0.55 -7.38
N GLY A 260 -14.78 -0.76 -7.68
CA GLY A 260 -15.75 0.32 -7.86
C GLY A 260 -15.54 1.14 -9.14
N VAL A 261 -15.03 0.53 -10.20
CA VAL A 261 -14.69 1.20 -11.47
C VAL A 261 -15.53 0.64 -12.64
N PRO A 262 -15.90 1.45 -13.65
CA PRO A 262 -16.65 0.95 -14.81
C PRO A 262 -15.88 -0.17 -15.54
N LYS A 263 -16.53 -1.31 -15.83
CA LYS A 263 -15.93 -2.42 -16.56
C LYS A 263 -15.31 -2.00 -17.91
N ALA A 264 -15.90 -1.02 -18.58
CA ALA A 264 -15.40 -0.49 -19.85
C ALA A 264 -14.03 0.21 -19.74
N GLN A 265 -13.62 0.65 -18.54
CA GLN A 265 -12.29 1.18 -18.30
C GLN A 265 -11.24 0.08 -18.08
N ILE A 266 -11.64 -1.18 -17.88
CA ILE A 266 -10.72 -2.27 -17.53
C ILE A 266 -10.22 -2.96 -18.80
N GLY A 267 -8.93 -2.79 -19.10
CA GLY A 267 -8.22 -3.43 -20.20
C GLY A 267 -7.46 -4.69 -19.77
N ARG A 268 -7.10 -5.53 -20.75
CA ARG A 268 -6.44 -6.83 -20.47
C ARG A 268 -5.01 -6.72 -19.94
N ARG A 269 -4.32 -5.60 -20.21
CA ARG A 269 -2.99 -5.29 -19.66
C ARG A 269 -3.03 -4.46 -18.37
N ASP A 270 -4.22 -4.23 -17.80
CA ASP A 270 -4.31 -3.53 -16.52
C ASP A 270 -3.70 -4.35 -15.41
N HIS A 271 -3.06 -3.64 -14.48
CA HIS A 271 -2.48 -4.16 -13.25
C HIS A 271 -3.43 -3.88 -12.08
N PHE A 272 -3.77 -4.90 -11.27
CA PHE A 272 -4.84 -4.82 -10.27
C PHE A 272 -4.65 -3.67 -9.28
N PHE A 273 -3.42 -3.51 -8.78
CA PHE A 273 -3.08 -2.49 -7.79
C PHE A 273 -3.10 -1.06 -8.39
N ASP A 274 -2.88 -0.90 -9.70
CA ASP A 274 -2.88 0.40 -10.39
C ASP A 274 -4.30 0.94 -10.53
N ARG A 275 -5.26 0.01 -10.65
CA ARG A 275 -6.69 0.31 -10.70
C ARG A 275 -7.32 0.52 -9.31
N GLY A 276 -6.52 0.65 -8.25
CA GLY A 276 -6.97 0.84 -6.87
C GLY A 276 -7.03 -0.45 -6.05
N GLY A 277 -6.37 -1.51 -6.52
CA GLY A 277 -6.21 -2.76 -5.79
C GLY A 277 -5.50 -2.57 -4.45
N THR A 278 -5.98 -3.25 -3.42
CA THR A 278 -5.41 -3.32 -2.07
C THR A 278 -5.47 -4.77 -1.59
N SER A 279 -4.78 -5.14 -0.50
CA SER A 279 -4.92 -6.49 0.07
C SER A 279 -6.36 -6.84 0.46
N LEU A 280 -7.16 -5.85 0.89
CA LEU A 280 -8.57 -6.04 1.20
C LEU A 280 -9.42 -6.25 -0.07
N SER A 281 -9.17 -5.49 -1.14
CA SER A 281 -9.92 -5.69 -2.39
C SER A 281 -9.48 -6.98 -3.10
N ALA A 282 -8.19 -7.34 -3.05
CA ALA A 282 -7.70 -8.65 -3.49
C ALA A 282 -8.36 -9.81 -2.72
N LEU A 283 -8.58 -9.68 -1.41
CA LEU A 283 -9.32 -10.67 -0.62
C LEU A 283 -10.80 -10.75 -1.05
N LYS A 284 -11.46 -9.62 -1.31
CA LYS A 284 -12.82 -9.58 -1.85
C LYS A 284 -12.90 -10.25 -3.23
N LEU A 285 -11.91 -9.99 -4.10
CA LEU A 285 -11.82 -10.61 -5.42
C LEU A 285 -11.64 -12.13 -5.34
N ALA A 286 -10.78 -12.60 -4.43
CA ALA A 286 -10.61 -14.02 -4.15
C ALA A 286 -11.92 -14.68 -3.67
N VAL A 287 -12.76 -13.99 -2.90
CA VAL A 287 -14.09 -14.48 -2.51
C VAL A 287 -15.08 -14.45 -3.69
N ALA A 288 -15.11 -13.37 -4.48
CA ALA A 288 -16.00 -13.22 -5.63
C ALA A 288 -15.73 -14.22 -6.77
N LEU A 289 -14.51 -14.75 -6.85
CA LEU A 289 -14.07 -15.74 -7.84
C LEU A 289 -13.95 -17.18 -7.26
N ASP A 290 -14.63 -17.46 -6.14
CA ASP A 290 -14.59 -18.75 -5.42
C ASP A 290 -13.17 -19.33 -5.27
N ARG A 291 -12.23 -18.46 -4.87
CA ARG A 291 -10.80 -18.74 -4.65
C ARG A 291 -10.01 -19.22 -5.87
N ALA A 292 -10.53 -19.09 -7.10
CA ALA A 292 -9.78 -19.36 -8.33
C ALA A 292 -8.47 -18.55 -8.43
N VAL A 293 -8.45 -17.36 -7.81
CA VAL A 293 -7.27 -16.51 -7.62
C VAL A 293 -7.08 -16.23 -6.13
N SER A 294 -5.88 -16.48 -5.60
CA SER A 294 -5.50 -16.11 -4.24
C SER A 294 -4.81 -14.75 -4.18
N LEU A 295 -4.67 -14.17 -2.98
CA LEU A 295 -3.85 -12.97 -2.78
C LEU A 295 -2.42 -13.15 -3.30
N LYS A 296 -1.82 -14.33 -3.12
CA LYS A 296 -0.48 -14.66 -3.63
C LYS A 296 -0.43 -14.65 -5.17
N ASP A 297 -1.49 -15.13 -5.81
CA ASP A 297 -1.59 -15.14 -7.27
C ASP A 297 -1.75 -13.73 -7.82
N LEU A 298 -2.63 -12.91 -7.24
CA LEU A 298 -2.77 -11.48 -7.55
C LEU A 298 -1.46 -10.70 -7.38
N ILE A 299 -0.67 -11.08 -6.38
CA ILE A 299 0.62 -10.47 -6.05
C ILE A 299 1.73 -10.88 -7.04
N GLY A 300 1.75 -12.14 -7.50
CA GLY A 300 2.74 -12.64 -8.46
C GLY A 300 2.39 -12.39 -9.93
N HIS A 301 1.09 -12.38 -10.24
CA HIS A 301 0.50 -12.13 -11.55
C HIS A 301 -0.53 -11.01 -11.40
N PRO A 302 -0.10 -9.73 -11.34
CA PRO A 302 -1.01 -8.62 -11.09
C PRO A 302 -1.74 -8.12 -12.35
N MET A 303 -1.31 -8.53 -13.56
CA MET A 303 -1.97 -8.16 -14.81
C MET A 303 -3.20 -9.04 -15.09
N LEU A 304 -4.25 -8.46 -15.66
CA LEU A 304 -5.53 -9.14 -15.90
C LEU A 304 -5.39 -10.35 -16.84
N ALA A 305 -4.64 -10.21 -17.94
CA ALA A 305 -4.34 -11.31 -18.85
C ALA A 305 -3.59 -12.46 -18.15
N ASP A 306 -2.51 -12.16 -17.41
CA ASP A 306 -1.73 -13.16 -16.67
C ASP A 306 -2.57 -13.94 -15.65
N GLN A 307 -3.51 -13.26 -14.97
CA GLN A 307 -4.46 -13.91 -14.07
C GLN A 307 -5.44 -14.82 -14.80
N ALA A 308 -5.93 -14.40 -15.97
CA ALA A 308 -6.82 -15.23 -16.79
C ALA A 308 -6.09 -16.48 -17.30
N ASP A 309 -4.85 -16.33 -17.78
CA ASP A 309 -4.00 -17.46 -18.19
C ASP A 309 -3.69 -18.41 -17.02
N LEU A 310 -3.44 -17.86 -15.82
CA LEU A 310 -3.24 -18.67 -14.61
C LEU A 310 -4.49 -19.48 -14.25
N ILE A 311 -5.68 -18.87 -14.25
CA ILE A 311 -6.96 -19.56 -14.02
C ILE A 311 -7.18 -20.65 -15.07
N ASP A 312 -7.03 -20.32 -16.35
CA ASP A 312 -7.27 -21.27 -17.45
C ASP A 312 -6.24 -22.42 -17.43
N SER A 313 -5.00 -22.18 -16.98
CA SER A 313 -3.99 -23.22 -16.79
C SER A 313 -4.32 -24.20 -15.65
N ARG A 314 -4.99 -23.73 -14.59
CA ARG A 314 -5.46 -24.56 -13.46
C ARG A 314 -6.65 -25.41 -13.90
N LEU A 315 -7.64 -24.81 -14.55
CA LEU A 315 -8.81 -25.52 -15.07
C LEU A 315 -8.41 -26.63 -16.07
N LYS A 316 -7.39 -26.39 -16.91
CA LYS A 316 -6.83 -27.41 -17.82
C LYS A 316 -6.12 -28.58 -17.11
N ARG A 317 -5.69 -28.41 -15.86
CA ARG A 317 -5.06 -29.49 -15.05
C ARG A 317 -6.07 -30.31 -14.26
N GLU A 318 -7.26 -29.76 -13.98
CA GLU A 318 -8.31 -30.44 -13.21
C GLU A 318 -9.21 -31.33 -14.06
N VAL A 319 -9.24 -31.16 -15.39
CA VAL A 319 -9.92 -32.08 -16.31
C VAL A 319 -9.06 -33.33 -16.53
N PRO A 320 -9.48 -34.54 -16.09
CA PRO A 320 -8.76 -35.76 -16.41
C PRO A 320 -8.82 -36.03 -17.91
N ALA A 321 -7.73 -36.54 -18.48
CA ALA A 321 -7.75 -37.01 -19.87
C ALA A 321 -8.86 -38.06 -20.07
N PRO A 322 -9.61 -38.04 -21.19
CA PRO A 322 -10.64 -39.04 -21.43
C PRO A 322 -10.04 -40.45 -21.40
N VAL A 323 -10.54 -41.29 -20.50
CA VAL A 323 -10.16 -42.70 -20.47
C VAL A 323 -10.55 -43.32 -21.81
N PRO A 324 -9.62 -43.92 -22.57
CA PRO A 324 -9.96 -44.55 -23.84
C PRO A 324 -10.96 -45.68 -23.60
N LEU A 325 -12.09 -45.65 -24.31
CA LEU A 325 -13.04 -46.77 -24.37
C LEU A 325 -12.44 -47.88 -25.25
N GLY A 326 -11.41 -48.55 -24.71
CA GLY A 326 -10.82 -49.75 -25.29
C GLY A 326 -11.82 -50.90 -25.27
N GLY A 327 -12.26 -51.32 -26.46
CA GLY A 327 -13.22 -52.41 -26.62
C GLY A 327 -12.63 -53.79 -26.35
N GLY A 328 -13.51 -54.78 -26.20
CA GLY A 328 -13.16 -56.21 -26.17
C GLY A 328 -13.38 -56.89 -24.82
N ARG A 329 -14.55 -57.49 -24.63
CA ARG A 329 -14.73 -58.57 -23.65
C ARG A 329 -13.99 -59.83 -24.14
N PRO A 330 -13.12 -60.47 -23.35
CA PRO A 330 -12.76 -61.86 -23.57
C PRO A 330 -13.96 -62.77 -23.24
N ALA A 331 -14.16 -63.83 -24.01
CA ALA A 331 -15.22 -64.81 -23.74
C ALA A 331 -14.85 -65.69 -22.53
N VAL A 332 -15.82 -65.92 -21.64
CA VAL A 332 -15.68 -66.89 -20.55
C VAL A 332 -15.99 -68.29 -21.10
N THR A 333 -14.96 -69.11 -21.32
CA THR A 333 -15.12 -70.54 -21.56
C THR A 333 -15.19 -71.26 -20.21
N GLY A 334 -16.31 -71.96 -19.97
CA GLY A 334 -16.52 -72.68 -18.71
C GLY A 334 -15.72 -73.99 -18.64
N ARG A 335 -15.37 -74.41 -17.42
CA ARG A 335 -15.06 -75.82 -17.14
C ARG A 335 -15.60 -76.22 -15.76
N THR A 336 -16.39 -77.29 -15.77
CA THR A 336 -17.11 -77.86 -14.62
C THR A 336 -16.29 -78.97 -13.96
N ALA A 337 -16.05 -78.87 -12.64
CA ALA A 337 -15.85 -79.97 -11.69
C ALA A 337 -15.78 -79.32 -10.27
N ALA A 338 -16.66 -79.55 -9.29
CA ALA A 338 -17.21 -80.78 -8.69
C ALA A 338 -16.48 -81.25 -7.41
N ARG A 339 -17.05 -80.84 -6.25
CA ARG A 339 -17.07 -81.50 -4.92
C ARG A 339 -15.81 -81.52 -4.02
N GLY A 340 -16.10 -81.50 -2.71
CA GLY A 340 -15.19 -81.55 -1.55
C GLY A 340 -15.28 -80.24 -0.73
N SER A 341 -15.94 -80.11 0.44
CA SER A 341 -15.72 -80.77 1.75
C SER A 341 -14.23 -80.78 2.12
N GLU A 342 -13.75 -80.24 3.25
CA GLU A 342 -14.37 -79.80 4.53
C GLU A 342 -13.68 -78.50 5.01
N GLY A 343 -14.24 -77.70 5.91
CA GLY A 343 -13.94 -77.86 7.33
C GLY A 343 -13.72 -76.51 8.04
N ARG A 344 -13.86 -76.49 9.36
CA ARG A 344 -13.72 -75.31 10.27
C ARG A 344 -12.25 -74.81 10.27
N ARG A 345 -11.92 -73.56 10.60
CA ARG A 345 -12.53 -72.59 11.54
C ARG A 345 -12.45 -71.15 11.02
#